data_AF-A0A8J9WZH4-F1
#
_entry.id   AF-A0A8J9WZH4-F1
#
_cell.length_a   1.000
_cell.length_b   1.000
_cell.length_c   1.000
_cell.angle_alpha   90.00
_cell.angle_beta   90.00
_cell.angle_gamma   90.00
#
_symmetry.space_group_name_H-M   'P 1'
#
loop_
_entity.id
_entity.type
_entity.pdbx_description
1 polymer ?
#
loop_
_entity_poly.entity_id
_entity_poly.type
_entity_poly.pdbx_seq_one_letter_code
_entity_poly.pdbx_strand_id
1 'polypeptide(L)'
;AEEGSKKAGVLFIVNELFAIYFRLNTLRLCKNLQKPVETRKLHTQGVMGQMVTYNYYVGRLSLFEDQYAEAESKLEFALSNCHKNAFQNKQRILRYLVPVKLFRGRMPSGQ
;
A
#
# COMPACT_ATOMS: atom_id res chain seq x y z
N ALA A 1 19.75 1.70 -18.72
CA ALA A 1 18.99 2.80 -18.10
C ALA A 1 17.52 2.89 -18.55
N GLU A 2 17.07 2.15 -19.58
CA GLU A 2 15.67 2.22 -20.05
C GLU A 2 14.69 1.26 -19.34
N GLU A 3 15.17 0.14 -18.78
CA GLU A 3 14.29 -0.84 -18.13
C GLU A 3 13.65 -0.33 -16.82
N GLY A 4 14.35 0.55 -16.08
CA GLY A 4 13.85 1.14 -14.85
C GLY A 4 12.65 2.08 -15.09
N SER A 5 12.67 2.81 -16.21
CA SER A 5 11.61 3.76 -16.58
C SER A 5 10.29 3.04 -16.92
N LYS A 6 10.36 1.96 -17.70
CA LYS A 6 9.17 1.15 -18.05
C LYS A 6 8.57 0.47 -16.81
N LYS A 7 9.40 -0.06 -15.92
CA LYS A 7 8.96 -0.71 -14.66
C LYS A 7 8.30 0.29 -13.71
N ALA A 8 8.84 1.51 -13.60
CA ALA A 8 8.25 2.58 -12.81
C ALA A 8 6.86 3.00 -13.34
N GLY A 9 6.69 3.06 -14.66
CA GLY A 9 5.40 3.36 -15.30
C GLY A 9 4.32 2.30 -15.02
N VAL A 10 4.69 1.02 -14.98
CA VAL A 10 3.75 -0.07 -14.68
C VAL A 10 3.20 0.04 -13.25
N LEU A 11 4.05 0.34 -12.26
CA LEU A 11 3.59 0.48 -10.87
C LEU A 11 2.63 1.65 -10.71
N PHE A 12 2.87 2.76 -11.44
CA PHE A 12 1.93 3.88 -11.48
C PHE A 12 0.56 3.47 -12.03
N ILE A 13 0.51 2.78 -13.18
CA ILE A 13 -0.75 2.30 -13.77
C ILE A 13 -1.49 1.38 -12.80
N VAL A 14 -0.77 0.47 -12.14
CA VAL A 14 -1.38 -0.42 -11.14
C VAL A 14 -1.98 0.36 -9.97
N ASN A 15 -1.30 1.40 -9.48
CA ASN A 15 -1.81 2.24 -8.39
C ASN A 15 -3.08 3.01 -8.79
N GLU A 16 -3.16 3.50 -10.03
CA GLU A 16 -4.38 4.13 -10.55
C GLU A 16 -5.53 3.11 -10.65
N LEU A 17 -5.25 1.89 -11.13
CA LEU A 17 -6.26 0.83 -11.15
C LEU A 17 -6.74 0.45 -9.75
N PHE A 18 -5.83 0.37 -8.76
CA PHE A 18 -6.24 0.18 -7.36
C PHE A 18 -7.15 1.31 -6.90
N ALA A 19 -6.82 2.57 -7.18
CA ALA A 19 -7.66 3.70 -6.79
C ALA A 19 -9.09 3.58 -7.34
N ILE A 20 -9.22 3.21 -8.61
CA ILE A 20 -10.51 2.98 -9.27
C ILE A 20 -11.25 1.80 -8.62
N TYR A 21 -10.60 0.65 -8.44
CA TYR A 21 -11.24 -0.55 -7.89
C TYR A 21 -11.68 -0.38 -6.44
N PHE A 22 -10.91 0.33 -5.62
CA PHE A 22 -11.32 0.68 -4.26
C PHE A 22 -12.52 1.64 -4.25
N ARG A 23 -12.61 2.56 -5.23
CA ARG A 23 -13.75 3.46 -5.36
C ARG A 23 -15.01 2.76 -5.85
N LEU A 24 -14.86 1.76 -6.72
CA LEU A 24 -15.96 0.92 -7.23
C LEU A 24 -16.36 -0.21 -6.27
N ASN A 25 -15.64 -0.36 -5.14
CA ASN A 25 -15.82 -1.45 -4.18
C ASN A 25 -15.67 -2.87 -4.81
N THR A 26 -14.87 -2.99 -5.87
CA THR A 26 -14.62 -4.26 -6.58
C THR A 26 -13.28 -4.87 -6.17
N LEU A 27 -13.09 -5.09 -4.87
CA LEU A 27 -11.81 -5.48 -4.26
C LEU A 27 -11.26 -6.82 -4.77
N ARG A 28 -12.13 -7.72 -5.26
CA ARG A 28 -11.70 -9.00 -5.84
C ARG A 28 -10.75 -8.83 -7.04
N LEU A 29 -10.89 -7.73 -7.79
CA LEU A 29 -10.04 -7.44 -8.95
C LEU A 29 -8.63 -6.96 -8.53
N CYS A 30 -8.50 -6.41 -7.32
CA CYS A 30 -7.23 -5.97 -6.77
C CYS A 30 -6.20 -7.11 -6.64
N LYS A 31 -6.65 -8.33 -6.28
CA LYS A 31 -5.78 -9.52 -6.21
C LYS A 31 -5.14 -9.88 -7.54
N ASN A 32 -5.88 -9.70 -8.63
CA ASN A 32 -5.38 -10.01 -9.97
C ASN A 32 -4.23 -9.07 -10.37
N LEU A 33 -4.19 -7.86 -9.79
CA LEU A 33 -3.13 -6.88 -10.01
C LEU A 33 -1.90 -7.11 -9.12
N GLN A 34 -2.04 -7.72 -7.94
CA GLN A 34 -0.91 -8.01 -7.05
C GLN A 34 0.05 -9.04 -7.64
N LYS A 35 -0.46 -10.15 -8.17
CA LYS A 35 0.35 -11.25 -8.74
C LYS A 35 1.45 -10.76 -9.70
N PRO A 36 1.14 -10.02 -10.79
CA PRO A 36 2.15 -9.58 -11.73
C PRO A 36 3.17 -8.60 -11.13
N VAL A 37 2.76 -7.78 -10.15
CA VAL A 37 3.64 -6.85 -9.43
C VAL A 37 4.63 -7.58 -8.54
N GLU A 38 4.19 -8.65 -7.87
CA GLU A 38 5.05 -9.47 -7.02
C GLU A 38 6.01 -10.34 -7.83
N THR A 39 5.51 -11.02 -8.87
CA THR A 39 6.35 -11.85 -9.75
C THR A 39 7.49 -11.05 -10.38
N ARG A 40 7.20 -9.80 -10.80
CA ARG A 40 8.20 -8.91 -11.40
C ARG A 40 8.96 -8.06 -10.37
N LYS A 41 8.71 -8.24 -9.07
CA LYS A 41 9.29 -7.45 -7.96
C LYS A 41 9.19 -5.93 -8.16
N LEU A 42 8.12 -5.47 -8.81
CA LEU A 42 7.94 -4.03 -9.10
C LEU A 42 7.68 -3.22 -7.82
N HIS A 43 7.13 -3.87 -6.79
CA HIS A 43 6.88 -3.26 -5.48
C HIS A 43 8.17 -2.85 -4.72
N THR A 44 9.36 -3.29 -5.14
CA THR A 44 10.65 -2.89 -4.54
C THR A 44 11.54 -2.06 -5.46
N GLN A 45 11.21 -1.98 -6.75
CA GLN A 45 12.06 -1.34 -7.78
C GLN A 45 11.46 -0.01 -8.32
N GLY A 46 10.31 0.40 -7.81
CA GLY A 46 9.62 1.62 -8.23
C GLY A 46 10.13 2.89 -7.56
N VAL A 47 9.56 4.03 -7.95
CA VAL A 47 9.74 5.29 -7.22
C VAL A 47 9.10 5.16 -5.84
N MET A 48 9.75 5.68 -4.79
CA MET A 48 9.30 5.53 -3.41
C MET A 48 7.82 5.93 -3.21
N GLY A 49 7.37 7.02 -3.83
CA GLY A 49 5.97 7.44 -3.77
C GLY A 49 5.00 6.39 -4.34
N GLN A 50 5.37 5.72 -5.42
CA GLN A 50 4.57 4.64 -6.00
C GLN A 50 4.59 3.38 -5.13
N MET A 51 5.72 3.06 -4.51
CA MET A 51 5.84 1.95 -3.56
C MET A 51 5.01 2.18 -2.30
N VAL A 52 4.99 3.40 -1.77
CA VAL A 52 4.14 3.80 -0.62
C VAL A 52 2.67 3.64 -0.98
N THR A 53 2.24 4.14 -2.14
CA THR A 53 0.84 4.01 -2.59
C THR A 53 0.44 2.55 -2.78
N TYR A 54 1.31 1.73 -3.39
CA TYR A 54 1.07 0.30 -3.57
C TYR A 54 0.88 -0.40 -2.21
N ASN A 55 1.82 -0.20 -1.27
CA ASN A 55 1.75 -0.83 0.06
C ASN A 55 0.54 -0.34 0.87
N TYR A 56 0.11 0.92 0.69
CA TYR A 56 -1.13 1.42 1.28
C TYR A 56 -2.36 0.65 0.77
N TYR A 57 -2.47 0.42 -0.54
CA TYR A 57 -3.59 -0.33 -1.10
C TYR A 57 -3.55 -1.81 -0.73
N VAL A 58 -2.37 -2.44 -0.79
CA VAL A 58 -2.20 -3.85 -0.38
C VAL A 58 -2.53 -4.02 1.10
N GLY A 59 -2.03 -3.15 1.98
CA GLY A 59 -2.33 -3.24 3.42
C GLY A 59 -3.82 -3.06 3.72
N ARG A 60 -4.51 -2.18 2.98
CA ARG A 60 -5.97 -2.07 3.04
C ARG A 60 -6.67 -3.32 2.51
N LEU A 61 -6.19 -3.94 1.45
CA LEU A 61 -6.77 -5.17 0.92
C LEU A 61 -6.63 -6.33 1.91
N SER A 62 -5.45 -6.49 2.52
CA SER A 62 -5.20 -7.49 3.57
C SER A 62 -6.13 -7.32 4.77
N LEU A 63 -6.53 -6.07 5.11
CA LEU A 63 -7.57 -5.82 6.12
C LEU A 63 -8.93 -6.40 5.76
N PHE A 64 -9.35 -6.31 4.49
CA PHE A 64 -10.62 -6.91 4.03
C PHE A 64 -10.59 -8.44 4.00
N GLU A 65 -9.40 -9.03 4.09
CA GLU A 65 -9.18 -10.48 4.08
C GLU A 65 -8.84 -11.04 5.46
N ASP A 66 -9.03 -10.24 6.51
CA ASP A 66 -8.67 -10.59 7.89
C ASP A 66 -7.18 -10.94 8.08
N GLN A 67 -6.33 -10.53 7.14
CA GLN A 67 -4.87 -10.72 7.20
C GLN A 67 -4.21 -9.57 7.97
N TYR A 68 -4.55 -9.44 9.25
CA TYR A 68 -4.11 -8.32 10.11
C TYR A 68 -2.59 -8.23 10.25
N ALA A 69 -1.88 -9.36 10.15
CA ALA A 69 -0.42 -9.39 10.23
C ALA A 69 0.25 -8.73 9.04
N GLU A 70 -0.21 -9.09 7.85
CA GLU A 70 0.28 -8.49 6.62
C GLU A 70 -0.15 -7.03 6.50
N ALA A 71 -1.40 -6.72 6.84
CA ALA A 71 -1.92 -5.37 6.83
C ALA A 71 -1.05 -4.41 7.65
N GLU A 72 -0.68 -4.80 8.87
CA GLU A 72 0.20 -4.00 9.71
C GLU A 72 1.55 -3.76 9.04
N SER A 73 2.22 -4.82 8.57
CA SER A 73 3.54 -4.72 7.96
C SER A 73 3.55 -3.79 6.74
N LYS A 74 2.54 -3.91 5.87
CA LYS A 74 2.42 -3.09 4.65
C LYS A 74 2.10 -1.63 4.98
N LEU A 75 1.21 -1.38 5.93
CA LEU A 75 0.84 -0.03 6.36
C LEU A 75 1.98 0.65 7.13
N GLU A 76 2.74 -0.09 7.94
CA GLU A 76 3.96 0.41 8.58
C GLU A 76 5.01 0.80 7.55
N PHE A 77 5.24 -0.04 6.55
CA PHE A 77 6.15 0.30 5.45
C PHE A 77 5.70 1.59 4.74
N ALA A 78 4.41 1.71 4.43
CA ALA A 78 3.86 2.88 3.78
C ALA A 78 4.04 4.14 4.64
N LEU A 79 3.83 4.06 5.95
CA LEU A 79 3.98 5.19 6.87
C LEU A 79 5.45 5.63 6.98
N SER A 80 6.36 4.69 7.21
CA SER A 80 7.80 4.96 7.42
C SER A 80 8.46 5.56 6.17
N ASN A 81 8.00 5.17 4.98
CA ASN A 81 8.52 5.67 3.71
C ASN A 81 7.71 6.83 3.12
N CYS A 82 6.63 7.25 3.78
CA CYS A 82 5.83 8.38 3.34
C CYS A 82 6.64 9.68 3.47
N HIS A 83 6.62 10.51 2.43
CA HIS A 83 7.34 11.78 2.42
C HIS A 83 6.95 12.64 3.64
N LYS A 84 7.93 13.27 4.29
CA LYS A 84 7.74 14.02 5.55
C LYS A 84 6.66 15.09 5.47
N ASN A 85 6.56 15.78 4.33
CA ASN A 85 5.59 16.86 4.08
C ASN A 85 4.21 16.35 3.61
N ALA A 86 4.04 15.04 3.38
CA ALA A 86 2.78 14.48 2.88
C ALA A 86 1.80 14.15 4.02
N PHE A 87 1.43 15.16 4.81
CA PHE A 87 0.59 15.01 6.01
C PHE A 87 -0.73 14.29 5.75
N GLN A 88 -1.42 14.63 4.65
CA GLN A 88 -2.68 14.01 4.28
C GLN A 88 -2.51 12.51 3.98
N ASN A 89 -1.40 12.11 3.36
CA ASN A 89 -1.12 10.70 3.06
C ASN A 89 -0.80 9.92 4.33
N LYS A 90 0.00 10.51 5.24
CA LYS A 90 0.27 9.92 6.55
C LYS A 90 -1.02 9.74 7.36
N GLN A 91 -1.91 10.73 7.37
CA GLN A 91 -3.20 10.64 8.05
C GLN A 91 -4.07 9.52 7.47
N ARG A 92 -4.11 9.37 6.13
CA ARG A 92 -4.82 8.27 5.47
C ARG A 92 -4.26 6.91 5.86
N ILE A 93 -2.94 6.76 5.92
CA ILE A 93 -2.30 5.50 6.34
C ILE A 93 -2.61 5.20 7.81
N LEU A 94 -2.43 6.18 8.70
CA LEU A 94 -2.68 6.04 10.14
C LEU A 94 -4.13 5.66 10.47
N ARG A 95 -5.10 6.16 9.70
CA ARG A 95 -6.52 5.79 9.85
C ARG A 95 -6.76 4.28 9.79
N TYR A 96 -5.96 3.55 9.02
CA TYR A 96 -6.04 2.08 8.95
C TYR A 96 -5.02 1.40 9.86
N LEU A 97 -3.82 1.98 10.02
CA LEU A 97 -2.78 1.37 10.84
C LEU A 97 -3.12 1.35 12.34
N VAL A 98 -3.68 2.43 12.86
CA VAL A 98 -4.06 2.54 14.29
C VAL A 98 -5.05 1.44 14.71
N PRO A 99 -6.20 1.25 14.03
CA PRO A 99 -7.12 0.18 14.42
C PRO A 99 -6.50 -1.22 14.26
N VAL A 100 -5.65 -1.45 13.24
CA VAL A 100 -4.92 -2.72 13.11
C VAL A 100 -4.02 -2.98 14.32
N LYS A 101 -3.24 -1.97 14.74
CA LYS A 101 -2.35 -2.09 15.89
C LYS A 101 -3.13 -2.34 17.18
N LEU A 102 -4.21 -1.59 17.40
CA LEU A 102 -5.09 -1.76 18.55
C LEU A 102 -5.71 -3.16 18.59
N PHE A 103 -6.23 -3.65 17.46
CA PHE A 103 -6.79 -5.00 17.37
C PHE A 103 -5.76 -6.08 17.71
N ARG A 104 -4.50 -5.84 17.37
CA ARG A 104 -3.37 -6.73 17.69
C ARG A 104 -2.77 -6.51 19.08
N GLY A 105 -3.41 -5.73 19.94
CA GLY A 105 -2.97 -5.46 21.31
C GLY A 105 -1.79 -4.49 21.44
N ARG A 106 -1.45 -3.76 20.37
CA ARG A 106 -0.39 -2.76 20.36
C ARG A 106 -1.00 -1.37 20.54
N MET A 107 -0.73 -0.75 21.68
CA MET A 107 -1.18 0.62 21.94
C MET A 107 -0.40 1.61 21.07
N PRO A 108 -1.06 2.60 20.44
CA PRO A 108 -0.37 3.68 19.77
C PRO A 108 0.37 4.51 20.81
N SER A 109 1.69 4.59 20.68
CA SER A 109 2.50 5.61 21.36
C SER A 109 2.49 6.89 20.51
N GLY A 110 2.47 8.05 21.16
CA GLY A 110 2.66 9.32 20.47
C GLY A 110 4.03 9.33 19.79
N GLN A 111 4.05 9.59 18.48
CA GLN A 111 5.26 9.91 17.73
C GLN A 111 5.35 11.42 17.53
#